data_AF-A0A855ETQ1-F1
#
_entry.id   AF-A0A855ETQ1-F1
#
_cell.length_a   1.000
_cell.length_b   1.000
_cell.length_c   1.000
_cell.angle_alpha   90.00
_cell.angle_beta   90.00
_cell.angle_gamma   90.00
#
_symmetry.space_group_name_H-M   'P 1'
#
loop_
_entity.id
_entity.type
_entity.pdbx_description
1 polymer ?
#
loop_
_entity_poly.entity_id
_entity_poly.type
_entity_poly.pdbx_seq_one_letter_code
_entity_poly.pdbx_strand_id
1 'polypeptide(L)'
;MWDDRVINFFCLLIVVLASVMFLFKLTQPSNDDLIKDGKYWSTDCTLKEVDIPTGFLTSNINRLDCSGVVVNVVTDKYDRAVTAYNKSK
;
A
#
# COMPACT_ATOMS: atom_id res chain seq x y z
N MET A 1 -22.15 -36.27 -14.46
CA MET A 1 -21.57 -36.56 -13.14
C MET A 1 -20.25 -35.81 -13.10
N TRP A 2 -20.12 -34.79 -12.26
CA TRP A 2 -18.89 -34.00 -12.18
C TRP A 2 -17.81 -34.86 -11.50
N ASP A 3 -16.58 -34.82 -12.00
CA ASP A 3 -15.47 -35.60 -11.44
C ASP A 3 -15.06 -34.98 -10.09
N ASP A 4 -15.10 -35.75 -9.01
CA ASP A 4 -14.76 -35.30 -7.66
C ASP A 4 -13.34 -34.71 -7.55
N ARG A 5 -12.42 -35.11 -8.44
CA ARG A 5 -11.07 -34.54 -8.52
C ARG A 5 -11.10 -33.11 -9.05
N VAL A 6 -12.01 -32.82 -9.98
CA VAL A 6 -12.21 -31.47 -10.51
C VAL A 6 -12.77 -30.56 -9.41
N ILE A 7 -13.75 -31.04 -8.65
CA ILE A 7 -14.32 -30.29 -7.51
C ILE A 7 -13.24 -30.03 -6.44
N ASN A 8 -12.49 -31.05 -6.03
CA ASN A 8 -11.42 -30.91 -5.05
C ASN A 8 -10.32 -29.92 -5.50
N PHE A 9 -9.95 -29.93 -6.78
CA PHE A 9 -8.99 -28.98 -7.33
C PHE A 9 -9.47 -27.53 -7.21
N PHE A 10 -10.73 -27.26 -7.56
CA PHE A 10 -11.31 -25.92 -7.41
C PHE A 10 -11.44 -25.50 -5.94
N CYS A 11 -11.83 -26.40 -5.04
CA CYS A 11 -11.88 -26.11 -3.61
C CYS A 11 -10.50 -25.74 -3.05
N LEU A 12 -9.46 -26.49 -3.40
CA LEU A 12 -8.09 -26.19 -2.99
C LEU A 12 -7.62 -24.83 -3.53
N LEU A 13 -7.93 -24.51 -4.78
CA LEU A 13 -7.62 -23.20 -5.36
C LEU A 13 -8.27 -22.05 -4.60
N ILE A 14 -9.55 -22.18 -4.24
CA ILE A 14 -10.26 -21.15 -3.48
C ILE A 14 -9.62 -20.93 -2.11
N VAL A 15 -9.25 -22.02 -1.41
CA VAL A 15 -8.58 -21.92 -0.10
C VAL A 15 -7.23 -21.21 -0.22
N VAL A 16 -6.45 -21.54 -1.24
CA VAL A 16 -5.16 -20.87 -1.51
C VAL A 16 -5.38 -19.39 -1.78
N LEU A 17 -6.30 -19.03 -2.68
CA LEU A 17 -6.59 -17.62 -3.01
C LEU A 17 -7.08 -16.84 -1.78
N ALA A 18 -7.97 -17.42 -0.97
CA ALA A 18 -8.45 -16.81 0.27
C ALA A 18 -7.31 -16.58 1.28
N SER A 19 -6.42 -17.55 1.42
CA SER A 19 -5.25 -17.44 2.31
C SER A 19 -4.30 -16.32 1.86
N VAL A 20 -4.03 -16.19 0.56
CA VAL A 20 -3.20 -15.12 0.00
C VAL A 20 -3.83 -13.75 0.24
N MET A 21 -5.15 -13.62 0.01
CA MET A 21 -5.88 -12.37 0.29
C MET A 21 -5.84 -12.00 1.77
N PHE A 22 -5.98 -12.99 2.66
CA PHE A 22 -5.90 -12.76 4.10
C PHE A 22 -4.50 -12.28 4.52
N LEU A 23 -3.43 -12.92 4.03
CA LEU A 23 -2.06 -12.48 4.27
C LEU A 23 -1.82 -11.06 3.75
N PHE A 24 -2.32 -10.73 2.56
CA PHE A 24 -2.21 -9.38 2.01
C PHE A 24 -2.85 -8.33 2.93
N LYS A 25 -4.02 -8.63 3.52
CA LYS A 25 -4.66 -7.73 4.49
C LYS A 25 -3.80 -7.49 5.73
N LEU A 26 -3.13 -8.52 6.24
CA LEU A 26 -2.26 -8.40 7.41
C LEU A 26 -1.01 -7.54 7.15
N THR A 27 -0.56 -7.47 5.88
CA THR A 27 0.60 -6.64 5.51
C THR A 27 0.26 -5.16 5.25
N GLN A 28 -1.03 -4.79 5.23
CA GLN A 28 -1.41 -3.41 5.00
C GLN A 28 -1.14 -2.55 6.25
N PRO A 29 -0.66 -1.31 6.08
CA PRO A 29 -0.46 -0.40 7.20
C PRO A 29 -1.78 -0.17 7.94
N SER A 30 -1.72 -0.11 9.27
CA SER A 30 -2.86 0.25 10.10
C SER A 30 -3.26 1.71 9.86
N ASN A 31 -4.48 2.09 10.28
CA ASN A 31 -4.89 3.50 10.22
C ASN A 31 -3.98 4.41 11.06
N ASP A 32 -3.52 3.93 12.22
CA ASP A 32 -2.63 4.68 13.11
C ASP A 32 -1.25 4.88 12.46
N ASP A 33 -0.74 3.86 11.76
CA ASP A 33 0.49 3.98 10.98
C ASP A 33 0.34 5.00 9.84
N LEU A 34 -0.79 4.98 9.13
CA LEU A 34 -1.08 5.94 8.07
C LEU A 34 -1.17 7.38 8.61
N ILE A 35 -1.80 7.59 9.76
CA ILE A 35 -1.90 8.91 10.39
C ILE A 35 -0.51 9.40 10.82
N LYS A 36 0.30 8.52 11.43
CA LYS A 36 1.66 8.84 11.86
C LYS A 36 2.56 9.21 10.68
N ASP A 37 2.57 8.39 9.64
CA ASP A 37 3.32 8.64 8.40
C ASP A 37 2.83 9.93 7.72
N GLY A 38 1.51 10.12 7.64
CA GLY A 38 0.89 11.29 7.04
C GLY A 38 1.22 12.58 7.77
N LYS A 39 1.25 12.55 9.11
CA LYS A 39 1.72 13.68 9.92
C LYS A 39 3.16 14.00 9.59
N TYR A 40 4.06 13.03 9.71
CA TYR A 40 5.49 13.21 9.45
C TYR A 40 5.76 13.79 8.06
N TRP A 41 5.17 13.20 7.01
CA TRP A 41 5.38 13.68 5.65
C TRP A 41 4.74 15.03 5.37
N SER A 42 3.63 15.38 6.04
CA SER A 42 2.96 16.67 5.84
C SER A 42 3.62 17.82 6.61
N THR A 43 4.32 17.54 7.71
CA THR A 43 4.90 18.58 8.58
C THR A 43 6.40 18.73 8.42
N ASP A 44 7.10 17.61 8.24
CA ASP A 44 8.57 17.58 8.37
C ASP A 44 9.26 17.38 7.00
N CYS A 45 8.47 17.18 5.95
CA CYS A 45 8.96 16.96 4.59
C CYS A 45 8.37 17.95 3.58
N THR A 46 9.10 18.17 2.49
CA THR A 46 8.65 18.91 1.32
C THR A 46 8.52 17.96 0.13
N LEU A 47 7.37 17.96 -0.53
CA LEU A 47 7.15 17.20 -1.76
C LEU A 47 7.93 17.86 -2.90
N LYS A 48 8.87 17.14 -3.51
CA LYS A 48 9.73 17.66 -4.59
C LYS A 48 9.23 17.24 -5.96
N GLU A 49 8.86 15.99 -6.10
CA GLU A 49 8.33 15.41 -7.33
C GLU A 49 7.20 14.44 -6.98
N VAL A 50 6.20 14.37 -7.84
CA VAL A 50 5.02 13.52 -7.64
C VAL A 50 4.88 12.54 -8.79
N ASP A 51 4.33 11.38 -8.47
CA ASP A 51 3.91 10.38 -9.43
C ASP A 51 4.99 9.97 -10.44
N ILE A 52 6.23 9.83 -9.96
CA ILE A 52 7.36 9.41 -10.78
C ILE A 52 7.16 7.94 -11.17
N PRO A 53 7.09 7.61 -12.47
CA PRO A 53 6.96 6.24 -12.93
C PRO A 53 8.25 5.47 -12.66
N THR A 54 8.12 4.29 -12.06
CA THR A 54 9.27 3.42 -11.74
C THR A 54 9.41 2.22 -12.67
N GLY A 55 8.41 1.97 -13.53
CA GLY A 55 8.37 0.85 -14.46
C GLY A 55 6.95 0.38 -14.76
N PHE A 56 6.80 -0.60 -15.65
CA PHE A 56 5.49 -1.11 -16.07
C PHE A 56 4.78 -1.96 -15.00
N LEU A 57 5.54 -2.64 -14.13
CA LEU A 57 5.02 -3.56 -13.10
C LEU A 57 5.22 -3.03 -11.67
N THR A 58 5.63 -1.77 -11.52
CA THR A 58 5.97 -1.17 -10.23
C THR A 58 5.12 0.06 -9.99
N SER A 59 4.78 0.31 -8.73
CA SER A 59 4.00 1.49 -8.36
C SER A 59 4.82 2.77 -8.51
N ASN A 60 4.15 3.85 -8.91
CA ASN A 60 4.75 5.17 -8.96
C ASN A 60 5.14 5.64 -7.54
N ILE A 61 6.09 6.57 -7.50
CA ILE A 61 6.61 7.13 -6.25
C ILE A 61 6.52 8.65 -6.24
N ASN A 62 6.30 9.19 -5.06
CA ASN A 62 6.56 10.58 -4.74
C ASN A 62 7.96 10.69 -4.14
N ARG A 63 8.69 11.74 -4.53
CA ARG A 63 9.99 12.08 -3.94
C ARG A 63 9.80 13.23 -2.96
N LEU A 64 10.15 12.97 -1.70
CA LEU A 64 10.09 13.92 -0.61
C LEU A 64 11.50 14.29 -0.17
N ASP A 65 11.64 15.51 0.33
CA ASP A 65 12.84 16.00 1.01
C ASP A 65 12.47 16.29 2.47
N CYS A 66 12.95 15.44 3.37
CA CYS A 66 12.70 15.51 4.80
C CYS A 66 13.97 16.03 5.49
N SER A 67 14.11 17.36 5.55
CA SER A 67 15.28 18.03 6.15
C SER A 67 16.63 17.64 5.53
N GLY A 68 16.69 17.62 4.20
CA GLY A 68 17.90 17.28 3.43
C GLY A 68 18.04 15.78 3.14
N VAL A 69 17.15 14.94 3.68
CA VAL A 69 17.09 13.51 3.39
C VAL A 69 16.02 13.25 2.34
N VAL A 70 16.43 12.72 1.18
CA VAL A 70 15.49 12.33 0.13
C VAL A 70 14.84 11.00 0.48
N VAL A 71 13.51 10.98 0.56
CA VAL A 71 12.69 9.80 0.83
C VAL A 71 11.76 9.55 -0.34
N ASN A 72 11.80 8.35 -0.91
CA ASN A 72 10.87 7.92 -1.95
C ASN A 72 9.73 7.13 -1.32
N VAL A 73 8.49 7.57 -1.54
CA VAL A 73 7.29 6.95 -0.98
C VAL A 73 6.37 6.58 -2.14
N VAL A 74 5.81 5.36 -2.13
CA VAL A 74 4.79 4.97 -3.12
C VAL A 74 3.63 5.97 -3.12
N THR A 75 3.22 6.46 -4.28
CA THR A 75 2.23 7.54 -4.42
C THR A 75 0.93 7.21 -3.67
N ASP A 76 0.36 6.01 -3.88
CA ASP A 76 -0.84 5.54 -3.15
C ASP A 76 -0.66 5.56 -1.63
N LYS A 77 0.51 5.14 -1.14
CA LYS A 77 0.80 5.14 0.30
C LYS A 77 0.83 6.57 0.84
N TYR A 78 1.50 7.48 0.14
CA TYR A 78 1.56 8.89 0.52
C TYR A 78 0.15 9.51 0.58
N ASP A 79 -0.64 9.32 -0.48
CA ASP A 79 -1.99 9.90 -0.58
C ASP A 79 -2.93 9.38 0.52
N ARG A 80 -2.88 8.07 0.79
CA ARG A 80 -3.64 7.45 1.88
C ARG A 80 -3.22 7.97 3.24
N ALA A 81 -1.91 8.13 3.47
CA ALA A 81 -1.38 8.62 4.74
C ALA A 81 -1.77 10.09 4.99
N VAL A 82 -1.57 10.96 4.00
CA VAL A 82 -1.95 12.38 4.08
C VAL A 82 -3.46 12.54 4.25
N THR A 83 -4.25 11.73 3.52
CA THR A 83 -5.72 11.73 3.67
C THR A 83 -6.15 11.29 5.06
N ALA A 84 -5.56 10.21 5.60
CA ALA A 84 -5.85 9.73 6.95
C ALA A 84 -5.50 10.78 8.01
N TYR A 85 -4.32 11.39 7.91
CA TYR A 85 -3.90 12.46 8.80
C TYR A 85 -4.84 13.66 8.75
N ASN A 86 -5.25 14.11 7.56
CA ASN A 86 -6.17 15.23 7.42
C ASN A 86 -7.57 14.94 7.97
N LYS A 87 -8.05 13.69 7.87
CA LYS A 87 -9.34 13.28 8.47
C LYS A 87 -9.29 13.13 9.99
N SER A 88 -8.11 12.94 10.57
CA SER A 88 -7.91 12.82 12.02
C SER A 88 -7.78 14.15 12.77
N LYS A 89 -7.74 15.28 12.05
CA LYS A 89 -7.73 16.64 12.60
C LYS A 89 -9.14 17.11 12.92
#